data_AF-A0A6M0EMS6-F1
#
_entry.id   AF-A0A6M0EMS6-F1
#
_cell.length_a   1.000
_cell.length_b   1.000
_cell.length_c   1.000
_cell.angle_alpha   90.00
_cell.angle_beta   90.00
_cell.angle_gamma   90.00
#
_symmetry.space_group_name_H-M   'P 1'
#
loop_
_entity.id
_entity.type
_entity.pdbx_description
1 polymer ?
#
loop_
_entity_poly.entity_id
_entity_poly.type
_entity_poly.pdbx_seq_one_letter_code
_entity_poly.pdbx_strand_id
1 'polypeptide(L)'
;MSRCENRITKQEIKALRSFFIEQFIQSYLESPQVIVLDIDAWDALTHGHQQLSLFHGYYGHHMYFPILINFDAGNSTSSQRYETSFISD
;
A
#
# COMPACT_ATOMS: atom_id res chain seq x y z
N MET A 1 20.09 -1.98 -10.23
CA MET A 1 19.20 -1.04 -10.94
C MET A 1 18.93 -1.61 -12.33
N SER A 2 17.68 -1.98 -12.62
CA SER A 2 17.32 -2.50 -13.95
C SER A 2 16.90 -1.34 -14.86
N ARG A 3 17.05 -1.50 -16.17
CA ARG A 3 16.78 -0.47 -17.20
C ARG A 3 15.38 0.18 -17.08
N CYS A 4 14.43 -0.48 -16.43
CA CYS A 4 13.04 -0.04 -16.36
C CYS A 4 12.73 0.94 -15.24
N GLU A 5 13.55 1.02 -14.19
CA GLU A 5 13.17 1.73 -12.96
C GLU A 5 12.98 3.26 -13.16
N ASN A 6 13.65 3.84 -14.17
CA ASN A 6 13.58 5.27 -14.49
C ASN A 6 12.81 5.57 -15.79
N ARG A 7 12.19 4.56 -16.42
CA ARG A 7 11.51 4.73 -17.71
C ARG A 7 10.02 5.07 -17.56
N ILE A 8 9.40 4.64 -16.46
CA ILE A 8 7.96 4.75 -16.28
C ILE A 8 7.55 6.23 -16.11
N THR A 9 6.61 6.66 -16.92
CA THR A 9 6.05 8.01 -16.91
C THR A 9 4.92 8.13 -15.88
N LYS A 10 4.61 9.38 -15.49
CA LYS A 10 3.45 9.67 -14.62
C LYS A 10 2.12 9.20 -15.23
N GLN A 11 2.01 9.21 -16.55
CA GLN A 11 0.81 8.76 -17.26
C GLN A 11 0.64 7.24 -17.16
N GLU A 12 1.72 6.48 -17.34
CA GLU A 12 1.71 5.02 -17.16
C GLU A 12 1.40 4.64 -15.70
N ILE A 13 1.95 5.37 -14.72
CA ILE A 13 1.60 5.16 -13.30
C ILE A 13 0.11 5.43 -13.05
N LYS A 14 -0.45 6.48 -13.65
CA LYS A 14 -1.88 6.79 -13.53
C LYS A 14 -2.74 5.68 -14.15
N ALA A 15 -2.38 5.21 -15.34
CA ALA A 15 -3.09 4.12 -16.02
C ALA A 15 -3.04 2.82 -15.18
N LEU A 16 -1.87 2.50 -14.62
CA LEU A 16 -1.70 1.34 -13.75
C LEU A 16 -2.55 1.45 -12.47
N ARG A 17 -2.60 2.62 -11.84
CA ARG A 17 -3.48 2.88 -10.69
C ARG A 17 -4.94 2.67 -11.03
N SER A 18 -5.41 3.22 -12.16
CA SER A 18 -6.78 3.03 -12.62
C SER A 18 -7.09 1.55 -12.86
N PHE A 19 -6.19 0.82 -13.51
CA PHE A 19 -6.35 -0.62 -13.74
C PHE A 19 -6.56 -1.39 -12.43
N PHE A 20 -5.71 -1.17 -11.42
CA PHE A 20 -5.86 -1.89 -10.13
C PHE A 20 -7.15 -1.53 -9.39
N ILE A 21 -7.60 -0.27 -9.44
CA ILE A 21 -8.88 0.15 -8.84
C ILE A 21 -10.05 -0.56 -9.54
N GLU A 22 -10.05 -0.60 -10.87
CA GLU A 22 -11.08 -1.28 -11.65
C GLU A 22 -11.11 -2.79 -11.35
N GLN A 23 -9.94 -3.45 -11.30
CA GLN A 23 -9.86 -4.87 -10.94
C GLN A 23 -10.36 -5.13 -9.52
N PHE A 24 -10.05 -4.24 -8.58
CA PHE A 24 -10.56 -4.34 -7.21
C PHE A 24 -12.09 -4.23 -7.17
N ILE A 25 -12.69 -3.23 -7.83
CA ILE A 25 -14.14 -3.07 -7.90
C ILE A 25 -14.80 -4.29 -8.58
N GLN A 26 -14.22 -4.77 -9.67
CA GLN A 26 -14.72 -5.94 -10.41
C GLN A 26 -14.58 -7.27 -9.66
N SER A 27 -13.73 -7.33 -8.63
CA SER A 27 -13.56 -8.55 -7.83
C SER A 27 -14.78 -8.87 -6.95
N TYR A 28 -15.67 -7.91 -6.73
CA TYR A 28 -16.89 -8.08 -5.95
C TYR A 28 -18.07 -8.56 -6.81
N LEU A 29 -18.71 -9.65 -6.40
CA LEU A 29 -19.93 -10.16 -7.05
C LEU A 29 -21.12 -9.20 -6.90
N GLU A 30 -21.20 -8.54 -5.74
CA GLU A 30 -22.20 -7.53 -5.41
C GLU A 30 -21.50 -6.31 -4.82
N SER A 31 -22.04 -5.10 -5.06
CA SER A 31 -21.43 -3.86 -4.56
C SER A 31 -21.39 -3.86 -3.03
N PRO A 32 -20.19 -3.78 -2.40
CA PRO A 32 -20.09 -3.68 -0.95
C PRO A 32 -20.71 -2.38 -0.46
N GLN A 33 -21.31 -2.41 0.73
CA GLN A 33 -21.88 -1.21 1.36
C GLN A 33 -20.81 -0.36 2.04
N VAL A 34 -19.73 -1.00 2.50
CA VAL A 34 -18.62 -0.37 3.20
C VAL A 34 -17.32 -0.96 2.70
N ILE A 35 -16.32 -0.09 2.49
CA ILE A 35 -14.94 -0.45 2.22
C ILE A 35 -14.10 0.15 3.35
N VAL A 36 -13.36 -0.69 4.06
CA VAL A 36 -12.42 -0.29 5.10
C VAL A 36 -11.02 -0.23 4.49
N LEU A 37 -10.35 0.90 4.70
CA LEU A 37 -8.98 1.11 4.28
C LEU A 37 -8.06 1.02 5.49
N ASP A 38 -7.10 0.12 5.40
CA ASP A 38 -6.03 -0.01 6.39
C ASP A 38 -4.76 0.58 5.77
N ILE A 39 -4.26 1.67 6.36
CA ILE A 39 -3.17 2.49 5.79
C ILE A 39 -2.02 2.49 6.78
N ASP A 40 -0.97 1.75 6.43
CA ASP A 40 0.21 1.61 7.27
C ASP A 40 1.49 1.88 6.48
N ALA A 41 2.50 2.37 7.17
CA ALA A 41 3.84 2.51 6.63
C ALA A 41 4.79 1.56 7.34
N TRP A 42 5.84 1.12 6.64
CA TRP A 42 6.86 0.26 7.24
C TRP A 42 8.26 0.84 7.11
N ASP A 43 9.15 0.29 7.93
CA ASP A 43 10.57 0.59 7.90
C ASP A 43 11.32 -0.28 6.88
N ALA A 44 11.71 0.32 5.74
CA ALA A 44 12.49 -0.34 4.71
C ALA A 44 13.93 0.19 4.68
N LEU A 45 14.79 -0.43 5.49
CA LEU A 45 16.23 -0.13 5.58
C LEU A 45 16.90 -0.04 4.20
N THR A 46 17.73 1.00 4.02
CA THR A 46 18.54 1.17 2.81
C THR A 46 20.01 0.85 3.07
N HIS A 47 20.73 0.46 2.00
CA HIS A 47 22.15 0.12 2.02
C HIS A 47 22.93 0.96 1.02
N GLY A 48 24.14 1.38 1.41
CA GLY A 48 25.04 2.15 0.55
C GLY A 48 24.43 3.46 0.06
N HIS A 49 24.53 3.72 -1.25
CA HIS A 49 24.06 4.95 -1.89
C HIS A 49 22.80 4.72 -2.75
N GLN A 50 21.85 3.93 -2.23
CA GLN A 50 20.56 3.76 -2.90
C GLN A 50 19.86 5.11 -3.12
N GLN A 51 19.36 5.31 -4.34
CA GLN A 51 18.67 6.55 -4.72
C GLN A 51 17.40 6.73 -3.87
N LEU A 52 17.07 7.98 -3.52
CA LEU A 52 15.92 8.35 -2.69
C LEU A 52 15.95 7.77 -1.26
N SER A 53 17.11 7.31 -0.79
CA SER A 53 17.32 7.03 0.63
C SER A 53 17.32 8.34 1.42
N LEU A 54 16.40 8.45 2.39
CA LEU A 54 16.25 9.63 3.23
C LEU A 54 16.37 9.24 4.70
N PHE A 55 16.91 10.14 5.52
CA PHE A 55 17.01 9.92 6.96
C PHE A 55 15.62 10.06 7.62
N HIS A 56 15.21 9.06 8.40
CA HIS A 56 13.95 9.09 9.16
C HIS A 56 14.21 9.25 10.65
N GLY A 57 13.78 10.37 11.24
CA GLY A 57 14.12 10.74 12.62
C GLY A 57 13.62 9.77 13.70
N TYR A 58 12.45 9.16 13.50
CA TYR A 58 11.89 8.20 14.46
C TYR A 58 12.67 6.88 14.51
N TYR A 59 13.08 6.36 13.35
CA TYR A 59 13.80 5.08 13.24
C TYR A 59 15.33 5.24 13.35
N GLY A 60 15.81 6.49 13.28
CA GLY A 60 17.22 6.83 13.50
C GLY A 60 18.17 6.39 12.39
N HIS A 61 17.66 6.07 11.20
CA HIS A 61 18.48 5.63 10.09
C HIS A 61 17.91 6.01 8.72
N HIS A 62 18.69 5.70 7.68
CA HIS A 62 18.36 5.94 6.29
C HIS A 62 17.52 4.81 5.72
N MET A 63 16.35 5.15 5.20
CA MET A 63 15.35 4.16 4.81
C MET A 63 14.48 4.68 3.65
N TYR A 64 13.78 3.75 3.02
CA TYR A 64 12.54 4.06 2.34
C TYR A 64 11.42 4.02 3.36
N PHE A 65 10.40 4.87 3.17
CA PHE A 65 9.19 4.83 3.98
C PHE A 65 7.96 4.59 3.09
N PRO A 66 7.78 3.36 2.58
CA PRO A 66 6.63 3.01 1.76
C PRO A 66 5.35 3.03 2.60
N ILE A 67 4.26 3.44 1.97
CA ILE A 67 2.91 3.35 2.52
C ILE A 67 2.19 2.22 1.79
N LEU A 68 1.70 1.26 2.54
CA LEU A 68 0.81 0.20 2.09
C LEU A 68 -0.64 0.59 2.38
N ILE A 69 -1.52 0.29 1.44
CA ILE A 69 -2.97 0.47 1.61
C ILE A 69 -3.62 -0.89 1.36
N ASN A 70 -4.19 -1.46 2.41
CA ASN A 70 -4.99 -2.67 2.38
C ASN A 70 -6.48 -2.32 2.38
N PHE A 71 -7.30 -3.25 1.89
CA PHE A 71 -8.73 -3.05 1.71
C PHE A 71 -9.47 -4.28 2.24
N ASP A 72 -10.52 -4.05 3.01
CA ASP A 72 -11.52 -5.06 3.33
C ASP A 72 -12.91 -4.52 2.98
N ALA A 73 -13.81 -5.38 2.52
CA ALA A 73 -15.16 -4.97 2.15
C ALA A 73 -16.18 -5.95 2.71
N GLY A 74 -17.15 -5.39 3.45
CA GLY A 74 -18.19 -6.15 4.12
C GLY A 74 -19.58 -5.71 3.67
N ASN A 75 -20.51 -6.66 3.65
CA ASN A 75 -21.94 -6.38 3.63
C ASN A 75 -22.43 -6.36 5.08
N SER A 76 -23.14 -5.29 5.46
CA SER A 76 -23.38 -4.75 6.81
C SER A 76 -24.03 -5.66 7.88
N THR A 77 -23.88 -6.98 7.82
CA THR A 77 -24.54 -7.96 8.69
C THR A 77 -23.62 -8.72 9.65
N SER A 78 -22.42 -8.20 9.91
CA SER A 78 -21.53 -8.75 10.93
C SER A 78 -20.78 -7.63 11.66
N SER A 79 -21.33 -7.12 12.76
CA SER A 79 -20.59 -6.35 13.77
C SER A 79 -19.59 -7.24 14.55
N GLN A 80 -18.86 -8.12 13.87
CA GLN A 80 -17.88 -9.02 14.45
C GLN A 80 -16.48 -8.54 14.04
N ARG A 81 -15.91 -7.71 14.92
CA ARG A 81 -14.47 -7.56 15.18
C ARG A 81 -13.58 -7.27 13.96
N TYR A 82 -13.45 -5.99 13.64
CA TYR A 82 -12.17 -5.43 13.19
C TYR A 82 -11.25 -5.27 14.43
N GLU A 83 -10.95 -6.38 15.12
CA GLU A 83 -9.81 -6.41 16.02
C GLU A 83 -8.60 -6.72 15.15
N THR A 84 -7.87 -5.65 14.83
CA THR A 84 -6.55 -5.69 14.23
C THR A 84 -5.71 -6.72 14.99
N SER A 85 -5.51 -7.89 14.38
CA SER A 85 -4.46 -8.79 14.82
C SER A 85 -3.16 -8.13 14.40
N PHE A 86 -2.68 -7.20 15.23
CA PHE A 86 -1.29 -6.79 15.25
C PHE A 86 -0.49 -8.09 15.35
N ILE A 87 0.12 -8.50 14.24
CA ILE A 87 1.15 -9.52 14.26
C ILE A 87 2.28 -8.90 15.08
N SER A 88 2.32 -9.28 16.34
CA SER A 88 3.49 -9.11 17.19
C SER A 88 4.56 -10.06 16.67
N ASP A 89 5.60 -9.49 16.07
CA ASP A 89 6.95 -10.03 16.07
C ASP A 89 7.91 -8.89 16.42
#